data_AF-A0A6P8IJD6-F1
#
_entry.id   AF-A0A6P8IJD6-F1
#
_cell.length_a   1.000
_cell.length_b   1.000
_cell.length_c   1.000
_cell.angle_alpha   90.00
_cell.angle_beta   90.00
_cell.angle_gamma   90.00
#
_symmetry.space_group_name_H-M   'P 1'
#
loop_
_entity.id
_entity.type
_entity.pdbx_description
1 polymer ?
#
loop_
_entity_poly.entity_id
_entity_poly.type
_entity_poly.pdbx_seq_one_letter_code
_entity_poly.pdbx_strand_id
1 'polypeptide(L)'
;MKDLHLKAKTLLGFLIVVSWLGTYVNACPVGDYEAKCRSCVNTFVDNLRQDPKINCSTKYASLRECISLERTRCLATPGISTSTKAMIRQRAMVYAASEEFFCVDGMFNSMKHYKRSALPKCKAKFFRKVAKCRVRFRKRFLKNRGSSSLCRYFYKAKKCMISALTKNCKNSKFLPHLVSTYKQAYNPYCRNRQDPLKKQIRSSGQFGRCSQRRYVINSRECIKDFMHSLQRNGGTRCRATVDAVLLPCTSSRMKRCLKGTRDAKTLDKNIKQGLEAQKIHIYNQYCEGGFLETLPLSRDQCSEEYFETFQRRCYAKFITKYRENKANPLLCQDYAEVKRCARNMTISHCTLDDSMQDAVRFLYGDFNPFCHNGKDPEKPSDTRGTHDKQTTSSESRACTSRTLNLTILVSVFLSTLLLR
;
A
#
# COMPACT_ATOMS: atom_id res chain seq x y z
N MET A 1 -5.54 -63.42 21.99
CA MET A 1 -4.48 -62.41 22.21
C MET A 1 -3.50 -62.35 21.02
N LYS A 2 -3.97 -62.16 19.79
CA LYS A 2 -3.09 -61.94 18.61
C LYS A 2 -3.51 -60.77 17.70
N ASP A 3 -4.59 -60.06 18.03
CA ASP A 3 -5.10 -58.93 17.23
C ASP A 3 -4.80 -57.53 17.78
N LEU A 4 -4.12 -57.41 18.92
CA LEU A 4 -3.80 -56.10 19.51
C LEU A 4 -2.46 -55.50 19.03
N HIS A 5 -1.61 -56.29 18.35
CA HIS A 5 -0.28 -55.84 17.94
C HIS A 5 -0.20 -55.28 16.51
N LEU A 6 -1.23 -55.43 15.68
CA LEU A 6 -1.20 -54.99 14.28
C LEU A 6 -1.75 -53.57 14.07
N LYS A 7 -2.47 -52.99 15.04
CA LYS A 7 -2.98 -51.61 14.95
C LYS A 7 -2.04 -50.53 15.53
N ALA A 8 -0.98 -50.93 16.24
CA ALA A 8 -0.03 -49.98 16.84
C ALA A 8 1.10 -49.54 15.89
N LYS A 9 1.38 -50.30 14.81
CA LYS A 9 2.45 -49.95 13.86
C LYS A 9 2.00 -49.05 12.70
N THR A 10 0.71 -49.02 12.40
CA THR A 10 0.16 -48.14 11.34
C THR A 10 -0.13 -46.72 11.82
N LEU A 11 -0.28 -46.50 13.14
CA LEU A 11 -0.44 -45.16 13.71
C LEU A 11 0.90 -44.44 13.98
N LEU A 12 2.00 -45.17 14.14
CA LEU A 12 3.32 -44.57 14.39
C LEU A 12 4.03 -44.11 13.10
N GLY A 13 3.67 -44.72 11.96
CA GLY A 13 4.18 -44.32 10.64
C GLY A 13 3.52 -43.05 10.05
N PHE A 14 2.35 -42.65 10.54
CA PHE A 14 1.65 -41.44 10.08
C PHE A 14 1.96 -40.18 10.90
N LEU A 15 2.63 -40.32 12.06
CA LEU A 15 3.01 -39.19 12.93
C LEU A 15 4.42 -38.64 12.68
N ILE A 16 5.22 -39.25 11.81
CA ILE A 16 6.60 -38.81 11.55
C ILE A 16 6.75 -38.07 10.20
N VAL A 17 5.73 -38.05 9.35
CA VAL A 17 5.78 -37.35 8.04
C VAL A 17 5.05 -35.99 8.03
N VAL A 18 4.45 -35.54 9.14
CA VAL A 18 3.77 -34.23 9.23
C VAL A 18 4.67 -33.13 9.86
N SER A 19 5.87 -33.45 10.32
CA SER A 19 6.78 -32.47 10.96
C SER A 19 7.67 -31.68 9.99
N TRP A 20 7.46 -31.83 8.68
CA TRP A 20 8.16 -31.08 7.63
C TRP A 20 7.21 -30.18 6.81
N LEU A 21 6.04 -29.83 7.36
CA LEU A 21 5.38 -28.60 6.94
C LEU A 21 6.21 -27.44 7.50
N GLY A 22 7.10 -26.94 6.64
CA GLY A 22 8.08 -25.90 6.94
C GLY A 22 7.53 -24.90 7.95
N THR A 23 8.08 -24.96 9.16
CA THR A 23 8.16 -23.78 10.00
C THR A 23 8.95 -22.79 9.16
N TYR A 24 8.23 -21.96 8.41
CA TYR A 24 8.72 -20.65 8.00
C TYR A 24 9.23 -20.07 9.31
N VAL A 25 10.54 -20.15 9.51
CA VAL A 25 11.21 -19.48 10.61
C VAL A 25 10.73 -18.06 10.43
N ASN A 26 9.84 -17.63 11.32
CA ASN A 26 9.18 -16.33 11.26
C ASN A 26 10.30 -15.33 11.45
N ALA A 27 11.00 -15.01 10.36
CA ALA A 27 11.93 -13.92 10.31
C ALA A 27 11.17 -12.74 10.91
N CYS A 28 11.85 -11.95 11.73
CA CYS A 28 11.27 -10.71 12.23
C CYS A 28 11.89 -9.54 11.46
N PRO A 29 11.50 -9.29 10.19
CA PRO A 29 11.83 -8.06 9.50
C PRO A 29 11.51 -6.84 10.37
N VAL A 30 12.32 -5.80 10.25
CA VAL A 30 12.09 -4.52 10.94
C VAL A 30 10.70 -3.98 10.62
N GLY A 31 10.20 -4.16 9.39
CA GLY A 31 8.85 -3.75 8.99
C GLY A 31 7.75 -4.44 9.78
N ASP A 32 7.88 -5.74 10.04
CA ASP A 32 6.90 -6.52 10.80
C ASP A 32 6.91 -6.11 12.26
N TYR A 33 8.11 -5.92 12.84
CA TYR A 33 8.25 -5.37 14.18
C TYR A 33 7.59 -3.98 14.31
N GLU A 34 7.85 -3.07 13.35
CA GLU A 34 7.20 -1.76 13.31
C GLU A 34 5.68 -1.86 13.22
N ALA A 35 5.13 -2.79 12.44
CA ALA A 35 3.70 -3.01 12.34
C ALA A 35 3.10 -3.47 13.68
N LYS A 36 3.78 -4.37 14.40
CA LYS A 36 3.37 -4.81 15.74
C LYS A 36 3.44 -3.67 16.77
N CYS A 37 4.49 -2.84 16.74
CA CYS A 37 4.55 -1.64 17.59
C CYS A 37 3.40 -0.66 17.30
N ARG A 38 3.04 -0.45 16.03
CA ARG A 38 1.88 0.36 15.66
C ARG A 38 0.58 -0.25 16.18
N SER A 39 0.47 -1.58 16.22
CA SER A 39 -0.68 -2.26 16.84
C SER A 39 -0.78 -1.90 18.33
N CYS A 40 0.32 -2.01 19.11
CA CYS A 40 0.35 -1.60 20.51
C CYS A 40 -0.10 -0.12 20.69
N VAL A 41 0.41 0.77 19.84
CA VAL A 41 0.02 2.20 19.83
C VAL A 41 -1.46 2.38 19.51
N ASN A 42 -1.99 1.65 18.53
CA ASN A 42 -3.40 1.74 18.15
C ASN A 42 -4.28 1.34 19.33
N THR A 43 -3.95 0.25 20.02
CA THR A 43 -4.65 -0.18 21.25
C THR A 43 -4.62 0.90 22.31
N PHE A 44 -3.46 1.53 22.55
CA PHE A 44 -3.37 2.67 23.49
C PHE A 44 -4.32 3.81 23.09
N VAL A 45 -4.31 4.23 21.83
CA VAL A 45 -5.19 5.32 21.36
C VAL A 45 -6.67 4.94 21.36
N ASP A 46 -6.99 3.66 21.15
CA ASP A 46 -8.37 3.18 21.21
C ASP A 46 -8.92 3.16 22.63
N ASN A 47 -8.10 2.80 23.62
CA ASN A 47 -8.46 2.94 25.03
C ASN A 47 -8.81 4.42 25.35
N LEU A 48 -7.98 5.36 24.90
CA LEU A 48 -8.25 6.80 25.07
C LEU A 48 -9.49 7.26 24.29
N ARG A 49 -9.86 6.57 23.20
CA ARG A 49 -11.06 6.86 22.41
C ARG A 49 -12.33 6.39 23.12
N GLN A 50 -12.30 5.19 23.69
CA GLN A 50 -13.40 4.60 24.42
C GLN A 50 -13.67 5.35 25.73
N ASP A 51 -12.62 5.67 26.47
CA ASP A 51 -12.71 6.49 27.69
C ASP A 51 -11.70 7.65 27.64
N PRO A 52 -12.12 8.86 27.24
CA PRO A 52 -11.25 10.03 27.17
C PRO A 52 -10.68 10.50 28.51
N LYS A 53 -11.28 10.08 29.64
CA LYS A 53 -10.86 10.45 31.00
C LYS A 53 -9.98 9.39 31.66
N ILE A 54 -9.80 8.24 31.00
CA ILE A 54 -8.98 7.14 31.53
C ILE A 54 -7.59 7.62 31.94
N ASN A 55 -7.06 7.02 33.00
CA ASN A 55 -5.72 7.31 33.47
C ASN A 55 -4.70 6.94 32.38
N CYS A 56 -4.08 7.96 31.79
CA CYS A 56 -3.17 7.77 30.68
C CYS A 56 -1.88 7.05 31.10
N SER A 57 -1.38 7.29 32.31
CA SER A 57 -0.18 6.65 32.85
C SER A 57 -0.36 5.14 32.90
N THR A 58 -1.53 4.67 33.38
CA THR A 58 -1.88 3.24 33.39
C THR A 58 -1.87 2.65 31.99
N LYS A 59 -2.51 3.31 31.01
CA LYS A 59 -2.52 2.82 29.61
C LYS A 59 -1.16 2.90 28.94
N TYR A 60 -0.34 3.88 29.31
CA TYR A 60 1.04 3.99 28.85
C TYR A 60 1.92 2.86 29.39
N ALA A 61 1.73 2.43 30.64
CA ALA A 61 2.41 1.25 31.18
C ALA A 61 2.10 0.00 30.35
N SER A 62 0.83 -0.25 30.04
CA SER A 62 0.41 -1.36 29.16
C SER A 62 1.00 -1.26 27.74
N LEU A 63 1.09 -0.04 27.18
CA LEU A 63 1.75 0.19 25.89
C LEU A 63 3.24 -0.20 25.94
N ARG A 64 3.96 0.22 26.98
CA ARG A 64 5.38 -0.12 27.15
C ARG A 64 5.60 -1.62 27.27
N GLU A 65 4.75 -2.29 28.04
CA GLU A 65 4.77 -3.74 28.20
C GLU A 65 4.56 -4.44 26.85
N CYS A 66 3.54 -4.04 26.09
CA CYS A 66 3.27 -4.55 24.74
C CYS A 66 4.50 -4.41 23.82
N ILE A 67 5.11 -3.22 23.76
CA ILE A 67 6.31 -2.98 22.93
C ILE A 67 7.49 -3.83 23.40
N SER A 68 7.68 -3.98 24.71
CA SER A 68 8.75 -4.81 25.28
C SER A 68 8.56 -6.28 24.95
N LEU A 69 7.33 -6.80 25.05
CA LEU A 69 6.98 -8.16 24.70
C LEU A 69 7.26 -8.44 23.21
N GLU A 70 6.81 -7.55 22.32
CA GLU A 70 7.07 -7.69 20.88
C GLU A 70 8.56 -7.63 20.55
N ARG A 71 9.33 -6.78 21.27
CA ARG A 71 10.78 -6.71 21.13
C ARG A 71 11.41 -8.05 21.53
N THR A 72 11.05 -8.60 22.69
CA THR A 72 11.60 -9.86 23.20
C THR A 72 11.32 -11.00 22.22
N ARG A 73 10.07 -11.12 21.75
CA ARG A 73 9.67 -12.12 20.74
C ARG A 73 10.52 -12.02 19.47
N CYS A 74 10.68 -10.80 18.95
CA CYS A 74 11.40 -10.54 17.71
C CYS A 74 12.92 -10.78 17.83
N LEU A 75 13.51 -10.48 18.99
CA LEU A 75 14.94 -10.71 19.24
C LEU A 75 15.27 -12.18 19.52
N ALA A 76 14.28 -12.97 19.96
CA ALA A 76 14.40 -14.41 20.17
C ALA A 76 14.30 -15.22 18.86
N THR A 77 13.91 -14.60 17.73
CA THR A 77 13.85 -15.26 16.42
C THR A 77 15.24 -15.79 15.99
N PRO A 78 15.38 -17.11 15.71
CA PRO A 78 16.62 -17.67 15.18
C PRO A 78 17.06 -17.02 13.86
N GLY A 79 18.37 -16.88 13.64
CA GLY A 79 18.92 -16.38 12.37
C GLY A 79 18.81 -14.86 12.16
N ILE A 80 18.28 -14.09 13.12
CA ILE A 80 18.21 -12.63 13.00
C ILE A 80 19.60 -11.98 13.12
N SER A 81 19.99 -11.21 12.10
CA SER A 81 21.32 -10.59 12.04
C SER A 81 21.55 -9.54 13.14
N THR A 82 22.81 -9.33 13.54
CA THR A 82 23.20 -8.31 14.54
C THR A 82 22.70 -6.91 14.18
N SER A 83 22.79 -6.54 12.89
CA SER A 83 22.25 -5.27 12.38
C SER A 83 20.73 -5.17 12.59
N THR A 84 19.98 -6.23 12.30
CA THR A 84 18.53 -6.27 12.51
C THR A 84 18.17 -6.16 14.00
N LYS A 85 18.90 -6.86 14.88
CA LYS A 85 18.74 -6.73 16.34
C LYS A 85 18.95 -5.28 16.80
N ALA A 86 19.96 -4.58 16.28
CA ALA A 86 20.23 -3.18 16.60
C ALA A 86 19.08 -2.26 16.13
N MET A 87 18.57 -2.48 14.90
CA MET A 87 17.42 -1.73 14.39
C MET A 87 16.16 -1.96 15.22
N ILE A 88 15.87 -3.20 15.63
CA ILE A 88 14.72 -3.53 16.50
C ILE A 88 14.84 -2.80 17.84
N ARG A 89 16.01 -2.85 18.48
CA ARG A 89 16.25 -2.13 19.75
C ARG A 89 16.04 -0.63 19.59
N GLN A 90 16.56 -0.03 18.51
CA GLN A 90 16.36 1.39 18.21
C GLN A 90 14.87 1.71 18.01
N ARG A 91 14.15 0.89 17.26
CA ARG A 91 12.70 1.07 17.04
C ARG A 91 11.90 0.92 18.32
N ALA A 92 12.24 -0.03 19.17
CA ALA A 92 11.59 -0.22 20.46
C ALA A 92 11.68 1.06 21.32
N MET A 93 12.85 1.72 21.36
CA MET A 93 13.02 2.98 22.07
C MET A 93 12.15 4.09 21.48
N VAL A 94 12.07 4.19 20.15
CA VAL A 94 11.26 5.21 19.46
C VAL A 94 9.76 5.02 19.73
N TYR A 95 9.27 3.78 19.69
CA TYR A 95 7.85 3.49 19.93
C TYR A 95 7.48 3.54 21.42
N ALA A 96 8.38 3.16 22.33
CA ALA A 96 8.14 3.27 23.76
C ALA A 96 8.11 4.74 24.20
N ALA A 97 9.01 5.56 23.65
CA ALA A 97 9.16 6.99 23.95
C ALA A 97 9.03 7.33 25.45
N SER A 98 8.61 8.55 25.78
CA SER A 98 8.30 8.94 27.17
C SER A 98 6.79 8.98 27.40
N GLU A 99 6.39 8.87 28.66
CA GLU A 99 4.98 9.03 29.03
C GLU A 99 4.46 10.41 28.62
N GLU A 100 5.26 11.46 28.83
CA GLU A 100 4.92 12.82 28.43
C GLU A 100 4.61 12.91 26.91
N PHE A 101 5.37 12.19 26.08
CA PHE A 101 5.12 12.16 24.64
C PHE A 101 3.73 11.61 24.30
N PHE A 102 3.29 10.55 24.99
CA PHE A 102 1.97 9.95 24.77
C PHE A 102 0.85 10.73 25.46
N CYS A 103 1.00 11.04 26.74
CA CYS A 103 -0.06 11.54 27.61
C CYS A 103 -0.25 13.06 27.60
N VAL A 104 0.79 13.82 27.23
CA VAL A 104 0.76 15.28 27.18
C VAL A 104 0.84 15.79 25.75
N ASP A 105 1.70 15.20 24.93
CA ASP A 105 1.91 15.63 23.55
C ASP A 105 1.04 14.89 22.52
N GLY A 106 0.32 13.84 22.92
CA GLY A 106 -0.55 13.08 22.02
C GLY A 106 0.23 12.47 20.86
N MET A 107 1.42 11.94 21.14
CA MET A 107 2.35 11.35 20.18
C MET A 107 2.82 12.28 19.06
N PHE A 108 2.63 13.60 19.22
CA PHE A 108 3.06 14.55 18.23
C PHE A 108 4.45 15.06 18.55
N ASN A 109 5.46 14.59 17.79
CA ASN A 109 6.81 15.10 17.94
C ASN A 109 6.87 16.56 17.48
N SER A 110 6.89 17.48 18.45
CA SER A 110 7.00 18.92 18.19
C SER A 110 8.43 19.42 18.18
N MET A 111 9.40 18.50 18.35
CA MET A 111 10.81 18.80 18.49
C MET A 111 11.11 19.77 19.64
N LYS A 112 10.26 19.81 20.68
CA LYS A 112 10.38 20.75 21.81
C LYS A 112 11.72 20.67 22.55
N HIS A 113 12.35 19.50 22.54
CA HIS A 113 13.65 19.27 23.20
C HIS A 113 14.85 19.38 22.26
N TYR A 114 14.65 19.67 20.97
CA TYR A 114 15.77 19.81 20.05
C TYR A 114 16.45 21.15 20.29
N LYS A 115 17.69 21.09 20.79
CA LYS A 115 18.56 22.26 20.89
C LYS A 115 18.83 22.80 19.48
N ARG A 116 19.02 24.13 19.37
CA ARG A 116 19.40 24.77 18.10
C ARG A 116 20.67 24.17 17.51
N SER A 117 21.60 23.75 18.37
CA SER A 117 22.84 23.05 17.99
C SER A 117 22.61 21.70 17.32
N ALA A 118 21.49 21.02 17.56
CA ALA A 118 21.17 19.75 16.90
C ALA A 118 20.73 19.94 15.44
N LEU A 119 20.32 21.15 15.06
CA LEU A 119 19.89 21.51 13.70
C LEU A 119 20.49 22.85 13.26
N PRO A 120 21.82 22.95 13.18
CA PRO A 120 22.51 24.24 13.00
C PRO A 120 22.18 24.89 11.64
N LYS A 121 21.82 24.08 10.64
CA LYS A 121 21.43 24.53 9.29
C LYS A 121 19.97 24.98 9.17
N CYS A 122 19.19 24.93 10.25
CA CYS A 122 17.83 25.45 10.29
C CYS A 122 17.81 26.91 10.76
N LYS A 123 17.04 27.77 10.09
CA LYS A 123 16.85 29.18 10.50
C LYS A 123 16.19 29.24 11.88
N ALA A 124 16.53 30.23 12.71
CA ALA A 124 15.93 30.41 14.05
C ALA A 124 14.39 30.44 14.05
N LYS A 125 13.78 30.97 12.97
CA LYS A 125 12.31 30.99 12.76
C LYS A 125 11.69 29.59 12.71
N PHE A 126 12.47 28.55 12.42
CA PHE A 126 12.04 27.15 12.46
C PHE A 126 11.49 26.77 13.84
N PHE A 127 12.28 26.95 14.90
CA PHE A 127 11.92 26.54 16.27
C PHE A 127 10.63 27.21 16.76
N ARG A 128 10.46 28.50 16.45
CA ARG A 128 9.22 29.23 16.74
C ARG A 128 8.02 28.68 15.95
N LYS A 129 8.21 28.26 14.70
CA LYS A 129 7.12 27.71 13.87
C LYS A 129 6.71 26.30 14.30
N VAL A 130 7.66 25.41 14.58
CA VAL A 130 7.36 24.04 15.00
C VAL A 130 6.64 24.00 16.35
N ALA A 131 7.01 24.88 17.29
CA ALA A 131 6.29 25.03 18.55
C ALA A 131 4.80 25.35 18.32
N LYS A 132 4.48 26.22 17.36
CA LYS A 132 3.10 26.58 16.99
C LYS A 132 2.34 25.45 16.31
N CYS A 133 3.02 24.56 15.58
CA CYS A 133 2.36 23.48 14.83
C CYS A 133 1.56 22.52 15.72
N ARG A 134 2.02 22.27 16.96
CA ARG A 134 1.33 21.36 17.90
C ARG A 134 0.20 21.99 18.68
N VAL A 135 0.16 23.33 18.84
CA VAL A 135 -0.70 24.01 19.83
C VAL A 135 -2.18 23.64 19.67
N ARG A 136 -2.71 23.72 18.45
CA ARG A 136 -4.13 23.42 18.19
C ARG A 136 -4.48 21.95 18.42
N PHE A 137 -3.58 21.04 18.03
CA PHE A 137 -3.77 19.61 18.25
C PHE A 137 -3.72 19.29 19.75
N ARG A 138 -2.66 19.70 20.45
CA ARG A 138 -2.46 19.48 21.89
C ARG A 138 -3.63 20.01 22.72
N LYS A 139 -4.09 21.25 22.44
CA LYS A 139 -5.26 21.83 23.13
C LYS A 139 -6.51 20.95 22.99
N ARG A 140 -6.75 20.37 21.81
CA ARG A 140 -7.89 19.48 21.58
C ARG A 140 -7.69 18.12 22.24
N PHE A 141 -6.48 17.56 22.15
CA PHE A 141 -6.10 16.29 22.77
C PHE A 141 -6.29 16.33 24.28
N LEU A 142 -5.77 17.36 24.96
CA LEU A 142 -5.91 17.50 26.42
C LEU A 142 -7.35 17.78 26.85
N LYS A 143 -8.18 18.41 26.00
CA LYS A 143 -9.60 18.63 26.29
C LYS A 143 -10.43 17.35 26.20
N ASN A 144 -10.16 16.52 25.18
CA ASN A 144 -10.85 15.25 24.97
C ASN A 144 -9.93 14.33 24.14
N ARG A 145 -9.29 13.38 24.82
CA ARG A 145 -8.31 12.45 24.23
C ARG A 145 -8.93 11.47 23.24
N GLY A 146 -10.25 11.27 23.30
CA GLY A 146 -10.99 10.40 22.40
C GLY A 146 -11.72 11.08 21.25
N SER A 147 -11.57 12.40 21.10
CA SER A 147 -12.29 13.14 20.06
C SER A 147 -11.94 12.63 18.66
N SER A 148 -12.95 12.27 17.87
CA SER A 148 -12.80 11.91 16.45
C SER A 148 -12.14 13.03 15.61
N SER A 149 -12.25 14.29 16.06
CA SER A 149 -11.61 15.43 15.42
C SER A 149 -10.07 15.41 15.48
N LEU A 150 -9.48 14.63 16.39
CA LEU A 150 -8.03 14.51 16.55
C LEU A 150 -7.33 14.03 15.29
N CYS A 151 -7.96 13.13 14.51
CA CYS A 151 -7.49 12.69 13.19
C CYS A 151 -7.12 13.88 12.29
N ARG A 152 -8.05 14.84 12.13
CA ARG A 152 -7.87 16.04 11.32
C ARG A 152 -6.83 17.00 11.90
N TYR A 153 -6.79 17.17 13.22
CA TYR A 153 -5.87 18.10 13.87
C TYR A 153 -4.43 17.57 13.87
N PHE A 154 -4.24 16.27 14.07
CA PHE A 154 -2.93 15.61 13.97
C PHE A 154 -2.37 15.74 12.55
N TYR A 155 -3.19 15.47 11.53
CA TYR A 155 -2.82 15.67 10.13
C TYR A 155 -2.39 17.12 9.85
N LYS A 156 -3.20 18.11 10.29
CA LYS A 156 -2.85 19.54 10.13
C LYS A 156 -1.53 19.90 10.81
N ALA A 157 -1.26 19.33 11.98
CA ALA A 157 -0.01 19.53 12.70
C ALA A 157 1.18 18.94 11.91
N LYS A 158 1.05 17.72 11.35
CA LYS A 158 2.07 17.11 10.47
C LYS A 158 2.36 17.98 9.24
N LYS A 159 1.31 18.49 8.58
CA LYS A 159 1.44 19.41 7.43
C LYS A 159 2.16 20.70 7.80
N CYS A 160 1.87 21.26 8.98
CA CYS A 160 2.58 22.42 9.51
C CYS A 160 4.07 22.12 9.70
N MET A 161 4.42 20.97 10.28
CA MET A 161 5.81 20.54 10.48
C MET A 161 6.56 20.39 9.16
N ILE A 162 5.96 19.71 8.17
CA ILE A 162 6.54 19.60 6.82
C ILE A 162 6.81 20.99 6.24
N SER A 163 5.83 21.90 6.31
CA SER A 163 6.03 23.27 5.80
C SER A 163 7.09 24.05 6.58
N ALA A 164 7.23 23.83 7.89
CA ALA A 164 8.25 24.49 8.70
C ALA A 164 9.65 23.97 8.33
N LEU A 165 9.81 22.65 8.20
CA LEU A 165 11.05 22.00 7.80
C LEU A 165 11.49 22.44 6.39
N THR A 166 10.62 22.31 5.38
CA THR A 166 11.00 22.62 3.99
C THR A 166 11.31 24.09 3.76
N LYS A 167 10.65 25.01 4.48
CA LYS A 167 10.90 26.46 4.34
C LYS A 167 12.13 26.93 5.10
N ASN A 168 12.48 26.31 6.23
CA ASN A 168 13.48 26.85 7.15
C ASN A 168 14.73 25.98 7.31
N CYS A 169 14.77 24.77 6.75
CA CYS A 169 15.88 23.82 6.91
C CYS A 169 16.40 23.28 5.57
N LYS A 170 16.26 24.04 4.47
CA LYS A 170 16.56 23.59 3.08
C LYS A 170 17.93 22.92 2.91
N ASN A 171 18.94 23.38 3.64
CA ASN A 171 20.33 22.93 3.50
C ASN A 171 20.73 21.86 4.53
N SER A 172 19.79 21.39 5.35
CA SER A 172 20.07 20.36 6.35
C SER A 172 20.11 18.97 5.70
N LYS A 173 21.19 18.22 5.93
CA LYS A 173 21.30 16.81 5.50
C LYS A 173 20.20 15.93 6.13
N PHE A 174 19.66 16.32 7.28
CA PHE A 174 18.56 15.62 7.95
C PHE A 174 17.16 15.96 7.40
N LEU A 175 17.04 16.97 6.54
CA LEU A 175 15.74 17.43 6.02
C LEU A 175 14.92 16.29 5.38
N PRO A 176 15.49 15.45 4.49
CA PRO A 176 14.71 14.37 3.87
C PRO A 176 14.15 13.38 4.89
N HIS A 177 14.94 13.01 5.89
CA HIS A 177 14.54 12.08 6.95
C HIS A 177 13.47 12.70 7.87
N LEU A 178 13.66 13.93 8.32
CA LEU A 178 12.65 14.62 9.14
C LEU A 178 11.34 14.79 8.38
N VAL A 179 11.40 15.20 7.11
CA VAL A 179 10.22 15.35 6.27
C VAL A 179 9.55 13.99 6.02
N SER A 180 10.30 12.91 5.79
CA SER A 180 9.72 11.59 5.55
C SER A 180 8.95 11.09 6.78
N THR A 181 9.46 11.31 8.00
CA THR A 181 8.76 10.98 9.25
C THR A 181 7.36 11.60 9.33
N TYR A 182 7.21 12.89 8.99
CA TYR A 182 5.89 13.54 9.00
C TYR A 182 5.05 13.25 7.75
N LYS A 183 5.64 12.70 6.68
CA LYS A 183 4.92 12.32 5.44
C LYS A 183 4.30 10.93 5.50
N GLN A 184 4.73 10.08 6.43
CA GLN A 184 4.14 8.75 6.59
C GLN A 184 2.62 8.86 6.73
N ALA A 185 1.87 8.02 6.05
CA ALA A 185 0.40 8.09 6.09
C ALA A 185 -0.15 7.75 7.50
N TYR A 186 0.60 7.04 8.33
CA TYR A 186 0.11 6.59 9.64
C TYR A 186 -0.38 7.75 10.53
N ASN A 187 -1.58 7.59 11.07
CA ASN A 187 -2.24 8.50 11.99
C ASN A 187 -3.13 7.68 12.95
N PRO A 188 -2.72 7.44 14.20
CA PRO A 188 -3.43 6.54 15.10
C PRO A 188 -4.82 7.05 15.50
N TYR A 189 -5.08 8.35 15.32
CA TYR A 189 -6.35 8.97 15.67
C TYR A 189 -7.44 8.80 14.60
N CYS A 190 -7.08 8.42 13.37
CA CYS A 190 -8.04 8.16 12.30
C CYS A 190 -8.56 6.73 12.35
N ARG A 191 -9.82 6.50 11.92
CA ARG A 191 -10.48 5.18 11.97
C ARG A 191 -9.70 4.11 11.20
N ASN A 192 -9.19 4.45 10.02
CA ASN A 192 -8.37 3.58 9.17
C ASN A 192 -6.86 3.67 9.46
N ARG A 193 -6.45 4.34 10.56
CA ARG A 193 -5.05 4.60 10.95
C ARG A 193 -4.21 5.34 9.91
N GLN A 194 -4.85 6.00 8.96
CA GLN A 194 -4.20 6.80 7.94
C GLN A 194 -4.66 8.24 8.06
N ASP A 195 -3.75 9.17 7.81
CA ASP A 195 -4.09 10.57 7.62
C ASP A 195 -5.27 10.65 6.65
N PRO A 196 -6.21 11.59 6.86
CA PRO A 196 -7.22 11.85 5.86
C PRO A 196 -6.49 12.02 4.55
N LEU A 197 -6.80 11.16 3.58
CA LEU A 197 -6.53 11.47 2.20
C LEU A 197 -6.98 12.92 2.08
N LYS A 198 -6.11 13.81 1.56
CA LYS A 198 -6.59 15.14 1.18
C LYS A 198 -7.97 14.88 0.59
N LYS A 199 -9.01 15.66 0.95
CA LYS A 199 -10.07 15.89 -0.03
C LYS A 199 -9.26 16.26 -1.25
N GLN A 200 -9.02 15.27 -2.12
CA GLN A 200 -8.34 15.49 -3.37
C GLN A 200 -9.29 16.56 -3.88
N ILE A 201 -8.75 17.77 -4.08
CA ILE A 201 -9.38 18.73 -4.99
C ILE A 201 -9.92 17.82 -6.07
N ARG A 202 -11.26 17.75 -6.20
CA ARG A 202 -11.94 16.87 -7.16
C ARG A 202 -11.11 17.01 -8.44
N SER A 203 -10.17 16.11 -8.68
CA SER A 203 -9.14 16.36 -9.69
C SER A 203 -9.75 15.80 -10.93
N SER A 204 -10.87 16.43 -11.32
CA SER A 204 -11.71 16.23 -12.49
C SER A 204 -11.32 15.03 -13.35
N GLY A 205 -11.31 13.81 -12.81
CA GLY A 205 -10.58 12.65 -13.35
C GLY A 205 -9.42 12.93 -14.32
N GLN A 206 -8.58 13.97 -14.12
CA GLN A 206 -7.68 14.52 -15.14
C GLN A 206 -6.21 14.31 -14.75
N PHE A 207 -5.47 13.68 -15.67
CA PHE A 207 -4.02 13.50 -15.64
C PHE A 207 -3.42 14.43 -16.70
N GLY A 208 -3.24 15.69 -16.33
CA GLY A 208 -2.91 16.76 -17.27
C GLY A 208 -4.03 16.97 -18.29
N ARG A 209 -3.71 16.83 -19.57
CA ARG A 209 -4.65 16.90 -20.70
C ARG A 209 -5.43 15.60 -20.94
N CYS A 210 -5.01 14.49 -20.34
CA CYS A 210 -5.72 13.22 -20.43
C CYS A 210 -6.72 13.10 -19.27
N SER A 211 -7.78 12.32 -19.45
CA SER A 211 -8.43 11.73 -18.27
C SER A 211 -7.54 10.64 -17.66
N GLN A 212 -7.72 10.35 -16.38
CA GLN A 212 -7.03 9.27 -15.68
C GLN A 212 -7.33 7.92 -16.32
N ARG A 213 -8.61 7.67 -16.67
CA ARG A 213 -9.03 6.46 -17.40
C ARG A 213 -8.32 6.36 -18.76
N ARG A 214 -8.23 7.46 -19.53
CA ARG A 214 -7.52 7.49 -20.81
C ARG A 214 -6.01 7.25 -20.64
N TYR A 215 -5.40 7.83 -19.62
CA TYR A 215 -3.99 7.56 -19.30
C TYR A 215 -3.76 6.07 -18.98
N VAL A 216 -4.62 5.47 -18.14
CA VAL A 216 -4.50 4.04 -17.78
C VAL A 216 -4.66 3.13 -18.99
N ILE A 217 -5.68 3.37 -19.84
CA ILE A 217 -5.85 2.66 -21.11
C ILE A 217 -4.59 2.77 -21.98
N ASN A 218 -4.04 3.99 -22.09
CA ASN A 218 -2.84 4.22 -22.90
C ASN A 218 -1.57 3.58 -22.30
N SER A 219 -1.49 3.41 -20.97
CA SER A 219 -0.37 2.72 -20.31
C SER A 219 -0.47 1.20 -20.39
N ARG A 220 -1.69 0.64 -20.53
CA ARG A 220 -1.90 -0.80 -20.73
C ARG A 220 -1.19 -1.33 -21.97
N GLU A 221 -1.11 -0.53 -23.03
CA GLU A 221 -0.29 -0.83 -24.20
C GLU A 221 1.20 -1.04 -23.85
N CYS A 222 1.78 -0.20 -22.99
CA CYS A 222 3.17 -0.37 -22.54
C CYS A 222 3.39 -1.68 -21.77
N ILE A 223 2.37 -2.12 -21.02
CA ILE A 223 2.41 -3.35 -20.24
C ILE A 223 2.31 -4.56 -21.17
N LYS A 224 1.44 -4.50 -22.18
CA LYS A 224 1.36 -5.50 -23.25
C LYS A 224 2.70 -5.62 -23.98
N ASP A 225 3.25 -4.50 -24.45
CA ASP A 225 4.55 -4.48 -25.15
C ASP A 225 5.67 -5.08 -24.29
N PHE A 226 5.68 -4.77 -22.99
CA PHE A 226 6.59 -5.35 -22.01
C PHE A 226 6.42 -6.87 -21.89
N MET A 227 5.19 -7.36 -21.69
CA MET A 227 4.92 -8.80 -21.53
C MET A 227 5.26 -9.58 -22.80
N HIS A 228 4.94 -9.06 -23.98
CA HIS A 228 5.31 -9.69 -25.25
C HIS A 228 6.82 -9.68 -25.50
N SER A 229 7.51 -8.60 -25.13
CA SER A 229 8.98 -8.55 -25.18
C SER A 229 9.58 -9.58 -24.22
N LEU A 230 9.00 -9.74 -23.03
CA LEU A 230 9.43 -10.73 -22.05
C LEU A 230 9.21 -12.16 -22.56
N GLN A 231 8.03 -12.45 -23.13
CA GLN A 231 7.69 -13.75 -23.71
C GLN A 231 8.61 -14.13 -24.89
N ARG A 232 8.88 -13.18 -25.82
CA ARG A 232 9.80 -13.40 -26.96
C ARG A 232 11.22 -13.73 -26.53
N ASN A 233 11.66 -13.21 -25.38
CA ASN A 233 12.99 -13.47 -24.81
C ASN A 233 13.01 -14.66 -23.83
N GLY A 234 12.04 -15.58 -23.96
CA GLY A 234 11.95 -16.79 -23.13
C GLY A 234 11.69 -16.50 -21.65
N GLY A 235 11.15 -15.33 -21.31
CA GLY A 235 10.88 -14.94 -19.92
C GLY A 235 12.12 -14.54 -19.13
N THR A 236 13.29 -14.49 -19.77
CA THR A 236 14.55 -14.12 -19.13
C THR A 236 14.73 -12.60 -19.08
N ARG A 237 15.70 -12.13 -18.27
CA ARG A 237 16.12 -10.72 -18.21
C ARG A 237 14.99 -9.71 -17.91
N CYS A 238 13.98 -10.10 -17.14
CA CYS A 238 12.80 -9.27 -16.85
C CYS A 238 13.12 -7.82 -16.45
N ARG A 239 14.09 -7.60 -15.55
CA ARG A 239 14.50 -6.25 -15.12
C ARG A 239 15.05 -5.41 -16.28
N ALA A 240 15.85 -6.01 -17.16
CA ALA A 240 16.34 -5.34 -18.35
C ALA A 240 15.19 -5.00 -19.32
N THR A 241 14.20 -5.88 -19.46
CA THR A 241 13.00 -5.61 -20.26
C THR A 241 12.16 -4.48 -19.67
N VAL A 242 12.07 -4.36 -18.33
CA VAL A 242 11.43 -3.21 -17.67
C VAL A 242 12.13 -1.91 -18.06
N ASP A 243 13.47 -1.89 -18.00
CA ASP A 243 14.28 -0.71 -18.34
C ASP A 243 14.21 -0.33 -19.82
N ALA A 244 14.21 -1.32 -20.71
CA ALA A 244 14.24 -1.10 -22.15
C ALA A 244 12.86 -0.81 -22.76
N VAL A 245 11.78 -1.38 -22.20
CA VAL A 245 10.45 -1.33 -22.80
C VAL A 245 9.45 -0.57 -21.93
N LEU A 246 9.25 -1.03 -20.69
CA LEU A 246 8.16 -0.54 -19.86
C LEU A 246 8.36 0.92 -19.42
N LEU A 247 9.53 1.25 -18.85
CA LEU A 247 9.80 2.61 -18.34
C LEU A 247 9.83 3.66 -19.46
N PRO A 248 10.50 3.44 -20.62
CA PRO A 248 10.49 4.40 -21.71
C PRO A 248 9.09 4.61 -22.30
N CYS A 249 8.32 3.53 -22.52
CA CYS A 249 6.95 3.63 -23.00
C CYS A 249 6.08 4.42 -22.01
N THR A 250 6.13 4.08 -20.72
CA THR A 250 5.36 4.77 -19.66
C THR A 250 5.73 6.26 -19.61
N SER A 251 7.02 6.58 -19.63
CA SER A 251 7.53 7.96 -19.69
C SER A 251 6.94 8.74 -20.86
N SER A 252 6.93 8.14 -22.06
CA SER A 252 6.34 8.74 -23.28
C SER A 252 4.83 8.98 -23.14
N ARG A 253 4.08 8.03 -22.59
CA ARG A 253 2.63 8.19 -22.33
C ARG A 253 2.37 9.29 -21.31
N MET A 254 3.16 9.37 -20.24
CA MET A 254 3.05 10.43 -19.23
C MET A 254 3.33 11.81 -19.82
N LYS A 255 4.42 11.95 -20.59
CA LYS A 255 4.79 13.21 -21.26
C LYS A 255 3.68 13.72 -22.17
N ARG A 256 3.06 12.84 -22.97
CA ARG A 256 1.94 13.23 -23.84
C ARG A 256 0.77 13.81 -23.06
N CYS A 257 0.39 13.17 -21.96
CA CYS A 257 -0.72 13.66 -21.14
C CYS A 257 -0.36 14.95 -20.37
N LEU A 258 0.89 15.13 -19.98
CA LEU A 258 1.34 16.30 -19.21
C LEU A 258 1.90 17.44 -20.08
N LYS A 259 1.96 17.27 -21.41
CA LYS A 259 2.46 18.30 -22.33
C LYS A 259 1.60 19.57 -22.21
N GLY A 260 2.25 20.71 -21.99
CA GLY A 260 1.58 22.01 -21.88
C GLY A 260 0.99 22.31 -20.51
N THR A 261 1.06 21.40 -19.54
CA THR A 261 0.63 21.68 -18.15
C THR A 261 1.78 22.16 -17.27
N ARG A 262 3.02 22.02 -17.75
CA ARG A 262 4.28 22.36 -17.08
C ARG A 262 5.35 22.70 -18.12
N ASP A 263 6.44 23.34 -17.69
CA ASP A 263 7.61 23.53 -18.54
C ASP A 263 8.23 22.18 -18.92
N ALA A 264 8.68 22.06 -20.16
CA ALA A 264 9.08 20.76 -20.73
C ALA A 264 10.32 20.16 -20.04
N LYS A 265 11.30 20.98 -19.67
CA LYS A 265 12.55 20.52 -19.04
C LYS A 265 12.30 19.99 -17.62
N THR A 266 11.51 20.70 -16.82
CA THR A 266 11.14 20.24 -15.46
C THR A 266 10.21 19.05 -15.52
N LEU A 267 9.31 18.98 -16.51
CA LEU A 267 8.45 17.82 -16.72
C LEU A 267 9.27 16.55 -16.97
N ASP A 268 10.21 16.60 -17.91
CA ASP A 268 11.07 15.45 -18.23
C ASP A 268 11.88 14.99 -17.02
N LYS A 269 12.55 15.94 -16.36
CA LYS A 269 13.33 15.67 -15.14
C LYS A 269 12.46 15.05 -14.05
N ASN A 270 11.25 15.56 -13.82
CA ASN A 270 10.36 15.05 -12.79
C ASN A 270 9.82 13.66 -13.11
N ILE A 271 9.47 13.39 -14.37
CA ILE A 271 9.05 12.06 -14.82
C ILE A 271 10.19 11.06 -14.64
N LYS A 272 11.40 11.40 -15.09
CA LYS A 272 12.58 10.54 -14.95
C LYS A 272 12.89 10.24 -13.48
N GLN A 273 12.95 11.26 -12.63
CA GLN A 273 13.18 11.07 -11.19
C GLN A 273 12.07 10.27 -10.51
N GLY A 274 10.81 10.47 -10.93
CA GLY A 274 9.66 9.74 -10.40
C GLY A 274 9.72 8.25 -10.76
N LEU A 275 10.00 7.92 -12.02
CA LEU A 275 10.18 6.54 -12.49
C LEU A 275 11.36 5.87 -11.80
N GLU A 276 12.50 6.56 -11.68
CA GLU A 276 13.69 6.01 -11.02
C GLU A 276 13.43 5.71 -9.54
N ALA A 277 12.75 6.63 -8.84
CA ALA A 277 12.38 6.42 -7.43
C ALA A 277 11.42 5.24 -7.23
N GLN A 278 10.69 4.81 -8.27
CA GLN A 278 9.75 3.69 -8.25
C GLN A 278 10.30 2.42 -8.90
N LYS A 279 11.51 2.47 -9.44
CA LYS A 279 12.08 1.41 -10.27
C LYS A 279 12.11 0.06 -9.57
N ILE A 280 12.52 0.01 -8.30
CA ILE A 280 12.52 -1.23 -7.49
C ILE A 280 11.09 -1.76 -7.30
N HIS A 281 10.11 -0.89 -7.06
CA HIS A 281 8.72 -1.30 -6.91
C HIS A 281 8.17 -1.86 -8.23
N ILE A 282 8.47 -1.22 -9.35
CA ILE A 282 8.10 -1.68 -10.69
C ILE A 282 8.76 -3.05 -10.98
N TYR A 283 10.03 -3.24 -10.65
CA TYR A 283 10.68 -4.55 -10.76
C TYR A 283 9.94 -5.63 -9.97
N ASN A 284 9.64 -5.37 -8.70
CA ASN A 284 8.94 -6.35 -7.88
C ASN A 284 7.53 -6.63 -8.41
N GLN A 285 6.81 -5.58 -8.83
CA GLN A 285 5.46 -5.72 -9.36
C GLN A 285 5.42 -6.55 -10.65
N TYR A 286 6.29 -6.25 -11.61
CA TYR A 286 6.22 -6.90 -12.93
C TYR A 286 7.07 -8.17 -13.00
N CYS A 287 8.22 -8.26 -12.35
CA CYS A 287 9.10 -9.43 -12.43
C CYS A 287 8.79 -10.53 -11.41
N GLU A 288 8.31 -10.16 -10.21
CA GLU A 288 7.94 -11.15 -9.19
C GLU A 288 6.45 -11.50 -9.23
N GLY A 289 5.74 -10.94 -10.23
CA GLY A 289 4.33 -11.15 -10.55
C GLY A 289 3.35 -10.55 -9.53
N GLY A 290 3.68 -9.41 -8.94
CA GLY A 290 2.73 -8.60 -8.18
C GLY A 290 1.75 -7.77 -9.02
N PHE A 291 1.58 -8.06 -10.32
CA PHE A 291 0.96 -7.15 -11.29
C PHE A 291 -0.59 -7.14 -11.28
N LEU A 292 -1.28 -7.99 -10.51
CA LEU A 292 -2.75 -7.95 -10.51
C LEU A 292 -3.26 -6.59 -10.01
N GLU A 293 -3.88 -5.83 -10.91
CA GLU A 293 -4.54 -4.57 -10.58
C GLU A 293 -5.72 -4.86 -9.65
N THR A 294 -5.64 -4.41 -8.39
CA THR A 294 -6.73 -4.56 -7.40
C THR A 294 -7.21 -3.20 -6.92
N LEU A 295 -8.49 -3.11 -6.57
CA LEU A 295 -9.02 -1.90 -5.93
C LEU A 295 -8.42 -1.71 -4.54
N PRO A 296 -8.10 -0.47 -4.13
CA PRO A 296 -7.74 -0.16 -2.76
C PRO A 296 -9.00 -0.20 -1.89
N LEU A 297 -9.45 -1.41 -1.57
CA LEU A 297 -10.62 -1.66 -0.74
C LEU A 297 -10.21 -1.71 0.73
N SER A 298 -11.13 -1.28 1.60
CA SER A 298 -10.92 -1.22 3.05
C SER A 298 -11.71 -2.30 3.78
N ARG A 299 -11.34 -2.59 5.03
CA ARG A 299 -12.03 -3.59 5.88
C ARG A 299 -13.45 -3.20 6.26
N ASP A 300 -13.80 -1.92 6.14
CA ASP A 300 -15.19 -1.47 6.28
C ASP A 300 -16.02 -1.66 5.01
N GLN A 301 -15.38 -1.93 3.87
CA GLN A 301 -16.06 -2.15 2.59
C GLN A 301 -16.16 -3.63 2.21
N CYS A 302 -15.26 -4.47 2.71
CA CYS A 302 -15.19 -5.89 2.37
C CYS A 302 -15.10 -6.77 3.61
N SER A 303 -15.58 -8.01 3.51
CA SER A 303 -15.42 -9.02 4.57
C SER A 303 -13.94 -9.36 4.81
N GLU A 304 -13.62 -9.90 6.00
CA GLU A 304 -12.27 -10.42 6.29
C GLU A 304 -11.88 -11.55 5.32
N GLU A 305 -12.84 -12.40 4.93
CA GLU A 305 -12.63 -13.48 3.96
C GLU A 305 -12.04 -12.97 2.64
N TYR A 306 -12.46 -11.79 2.16
CA TYR A 306 -11.87 -11.17 0.97
C TYR A 306 -10.35 -11.01 1.13
N PHE A 307 -9.90 -10.44 2.25
CA PHE A 307 -8.47 -10.16 2.47
C PHE A 307 -7.66 -11.42 2.77
N GLU A 308 -8.23 -12.40 3.45
CA GLU A 308 -7.54 -13.63 3.82
C GLU A 308 -7.43 -14.62 2.67
N THR A 309 -8.45 -14.69 1.80
CA THR A 309 -8.54 -15.77 0.80
C THR A 309 -8.23 -15.35 -0.62
N PHE A 310 -8.36 -14.06 -0.98
CA PHE A 310 -8.18 -13.58 -2.35
C PHE A 310 -6.87 -14.03 -3.00
N GLN A 311 -5.73 -13.79 -2.33
CA GLN A 311 -4.42 -14.13 -2.88
C GLN A 311 -4.26 -15.64 -3.07
N ARG A 312 -4.67 -16.42 -2.06
CA ARG A 312 -4.55 -17.89 -2.10
C ARG A 312 -5.47 -18.51 -3.15
N ARG A 313 -6.72 -18.04 -3.23
CA ARG A 313 -7.78 -18.64 -4.05
C ARG A 313 -7.67 -18.25 -5.52
N CYS A 314 -7.47 -16.96 -5.80
CA CYS A 314 -7.52 -16.46 -7.18
C CYS A 314 -6.13 -16.41 -7.84
N TYR A 315 -5.05 -16.22 -7.06
CA TYR A 315 -3.77 -15.78 -7.62
C TYR A 315 -2.63 -16.79 -7.51
N ALA A 316 -2.66 -17.69 -6.51
CA ALA A 316 -1.55 -18.59 -6.18
C ALA A 316 -1.07 -19.45 -7.36
N LYS A 317 -2.00 -20.06 -8.11
CA LYS A 317 -1.65 -20.92 -9.26
C LYS A 317 -0.95 -20.14 -10.36
N PHE A 318 -1.51 -18.98 -10.73
CA PHE A 318 -0.95 -18.11 -11.76
C PHE A 318 0.44 -17.62 -11.37
N ILE A 319 0.63 -17.17 -10.13
CA ILE A 319 1.91 -16.59 -9.72
C ILE A 319 3.04 -17.61 -9.70
N THR A 320 2.75 -18.84 -9.28
CA THR A 320 3.71 -19.95 -9.33
C THR A 320 4.14 -20.19 -10.77
N LYS A 321 3.19 -20.37 -11.69
CA LYS A 321 3.46 -20.59 -13.12
C LYS A 321 4.24 -19.41 -13.75
N TYR A 322 3.86 -18.18 -13.42
CA TYR A 322 4.54 -16.97 -13.91
C TYR A 322 5.99 -16.90 -13.43
N ARG A 323 6.27 -17.25 -12.17
CA ARG A 323 7.62 -17.21 -11.62
C ARG A 323 8.52 -18.26 -12.25
N GLU A 324 8.00 -19.47 -12.43
CA GLU A 324 8.68 -20.59 -13.09
C GLU A 324 9.04 -20.25 -14.54
N ASN A 325 8.06 -19.77 -15.31
CA ASN A 325 8.28 -19.41 -16.71
C ASN A 325 7.39 -18.24 -17.13
N LYS A 326 8.00 -17.05 -17.25
CA LYS A 326 7.32 -15.80 -17.66
C LYS A 326 6.91 -15.80 -19.14
N ALA A 327 7.40 -16.75 -19.92
CA ALA A 327 7.02 -16.98 -21.32
C ALA A 327 5.99 -18.11 -21.49
N ASN A 328 5.46 -18.68 -20.39
CA ASN A 328 4.51 -19.78 -20.48
C ASN A 328 3.25 -19.37 -21.27
N PRO A 329 2.88 -20.08 -22.36
CA PRO A 329 1.75 -19.71 -23.21
C PRO A 329 0.40 -19.78 -22.48
N LEU A 330 0.30 -20.56 -21.41
CA LEU A 330 -0.92 -20.68 -20.59
C LEU A 330 -1.17 -19.46 -19.69
N LEU A 331 -0.21 -18.53 -19.56
CA LEU A 331 -0.39 -17.33 -18.73
C LEU A 331 -1.54 -16.44 -19.22
N CYS A 332 -1.84 -16.44 -20.52
CA CYS A 332 -2.99 -15.73 -21.08
C CYS A 332 -4.30 -16.25 -20.47
N GLN A 333 -4.52 -17.57 -20.50
CA GLN A 333 -5.72 -18.20 -19.96
C GLN A 333 -5.79 -18.11 -18.42
N ASP A 334 -4.69 -18.44 -17.74
CA ASP A 334 -4.62 -18.37 -16.27
C ASP A 334 -4.90 -16.94 -15.76
N TYR A 335 -4.39 -15.90 -16.44
CA TYR A 335 -4.65 -14.51 -16.03
C TYR A 335 -6.11 -14.10 -16.24
N ALA A 336 -6.77 -14.60 -17.29
CA ALA A 336 -8.20 -14.39 -17.48
C ALA A 336 -9.03 -15.02 -16.35
N GLU A 337 -8.64 -16.22 -15.90
CA GLU A 337 -9.26 -16.90 -14.74
C GLU A 337 -9.03 -16.12 -13.44
N VAL A 338 -7.81 -15.63 -13.21
CA VAL A 338 -7.47 -14.76 -12.08
C VAL A 338 -8.39 -13.54 -12.05
N LYS A 339 -8.53 -12.81 -13.17
CA LYS A 339 -9.38 -11.61 -13.24
C LYS A 339 -10.84 -11.93 -12.97
N ARG A 340 -11.35 -13.04 -13.50
CA ARG A 340 -12.73 -13.50 -13.25
C ARG A 340 -12.95 -13.83 -11.78
N CYS A 341 -12.03 -14.58 -11.17
CA CYS A 341 -12.07 -14.91 -9.75
C CYS A 341 -12.01 -13.64 -8.90
N ALA A 342 -11.07 -12.74 -9.19
CA ALA A 342 -10.91 -11.47 -8.50
C ALA A 342 -12.19 -10.61 -8.56
N ARG A 343 -12.76 -10.45 -9.76
CA ARG A 343 -14.02 -9.73 -9.97
C ARG A 343 -15.16 -10.34 -9.14
N ASN A 344 -15.32 -11.66 -9.18
CA ASN A 344 -16.39 -12.34 -8.45
C ASN A 344 -16.21 -12.17 -6.94
N MET A 345 -14.99 -12.35 -6.43
CA MET A 345 -14.67 -12.13 -5.01
C MET A 345 -14.96 -10.69 -4.58
N THR A 346 -14.58 -9.69 -5.39
CA THR A 346 -14.86 -8.29 -5.06
C THR A 346 -16.36 -8.00 -5.05
N ILE A 347 -17.14 -8.57 -5.97
CA ILE A 347 -18.59 -8.36 -6.01
C ILE A 347 -19.30 -9.10 -4.87
N SER A 348 -18.87 -10.31 -4.52
CA SER A 348 -19.55 -11.14 -3.51
C SER A 348 -19.21 -10.76 -2.07
N HIS A 349 -18.00 -10.23 -1.84
CA HIS A 349 -17.52 -9.95 -0.48
C HIS A 349 -17.41 -8.47 -0.14
N CYS A 350 -17.77 -7.56 -1.04
CA CYS A 350 -17.67 -6.13 -0.80
C CYS A 350 -18.97 -5.38 -1.11
N THR A 351 -19.23 -4.33 -0.34
CA THR A 351 -20.28 -3.34 -0.63
C THR A 351 -19.70 -2.25 -1.54
N LEU A 352 -20.19 -2.17 -2.77
CA LEU A 352 -19.67 -1.29 -3.82
C LEU A 352 -20.72 -0.26 -4.23
N ASP A 353 -20.35 1.03 -4.20
CA ASP A 353 -21.14 2.07 -4.87
C ASP A 353 -21.00 1.99 -6.40
N ASP A 354 -21.86 2.71 -7.14
CA ASP A 354 -21.86 2.70 -8.62
C ASP A 354 -20.51 3.04 -9.24
N SER A 355 -19.77 3.94 -8.58
CA SER A 355 -18.44 4.37 -9.01
C SER A 355 -17.45 3.21 -8.89
N MET A 356 -17.46 2.51 -7.75
CA MET A 356 -16.65 1.32 -7.52
C MET A 356 -17.05 0.17 -8.46
N GLN A 357 -18.33 0.02 -8.80
CA GLN A 357 -18.75 -0.98 -9.78
C GLN A 357 -18.24 -0.67 -11.20
N ASP A 358 -18.24 0.59 -11.64
CA ASP A 358 -17.54 0.98 -12.88
C ASP A 358 -16.04 0.71 -12.80
N ALA A 359 -15.42 0.97 -11.65
CA ALA A 359 -14.01 0.66 -11.40
C ALA A 359 -13.70 -0.83 -11.55
N VAL A 360 -14.51 -1.69 -10.92
CA VAL A 360 -14.40 -3.16 -11.02
C VAL A 360 -14.51 -3.60 -12.48
N ARG A 361 -15.51 -3.10 -13.22
CA ARG A 361 -15.70 -3.41 -14.65
C ARG A 361 -14.52 -2.95 -15.50
N PHE A 362 -13.96 -1.78 -15.21
CA PHE A 362 -12.81 -1.26 -15.93
C PHE A 362 -11.51 -2.03 -15.65
N LEU A 363 -11.27 -2.39 -14.39
CA LEU A 363 -10.06 -3.09 -13.95
C LEU A 363 -10.05 -4.54 -14.45
N TYR A 364 -11.14 -5.27 -14.21
CA TYR A 364 -11.29 -6.67 -14.61
C TYR A 364 -11.98 -6.82 -15.97
N GLY A 365 -11.83 -5.82 -16.85
CA GLY A 365 -12.31 -5.87 -18.23
C GLY A 365 -11.51 -6.85 -19.09
N ASP A 366 -11.66 -6.75 -20.41
CA ASP A 366 -11.06 -7.69 -21.37
C ASP A 366 -9.54 -7.57 -21.50
N PHE A 367 -8.93 -6.44 -21.12
CA PHE A 367 -7.48 -6.26 -21.26
C PHE A 367 -6.65 -7.34 -20.57
N ASN A 368 -5.78 -8.02 -21.31
CA ASN A 368 -4.90 -9.08 -20.83
C ASN A 368 -3.53 -8.98 -21.51
N PRO A 369 -2.48 -8.55 -20.79
CA PRO A 369 -1.18 -8.31 -21.41
C PRO A 369 -0.43 -9.59 -21.81
N PHE A 370 -0.88 -10.76 -21.34
CA PHE A 370 -0.24 -12.05 -21.64
C PHE A 370 -0.75 -12.65 -22.96
N CYS A 371 -1.87 -12.16 -23.47
CA CYS A 371 -2.47 -12.63 -24.71
C CYS A 371 -1.95 -11.83 -25.91
N HIS A 372 -1.89 -12.47 -27.09
CA HIS A 372 -1.35 -11.85 -28.31
C HIS A 372 -2.05 -10.55 -28.70
N ASN A 373 -3.38 -10.50 -28.57
CA ASN A 373 -4.16 -9.30 -28.92
C ASN A 373 -4.37 -8.35 -27.74
N GLY A 374 -3.72 -8.58 -26.60
CA GLY A 374 -3.93 -7.78 -25.40
C GLY A 374 -5.31 -7.96 -24.77
N LYS A 375 -6.04 -9.05 -25.10
CA LYS A 375 -7.40 -9.33 -24.67
C LYS A 375 -7.55 -10.76 -24.17
N ASP A 376 -8.42 -10.97 -23.19
CA ASP A 376 -8.79 -12.30 -22.71
C ASP A 376 -9.26 -13.19 -23.87
N PRO A 377 -8.99 -14.50 -23.82
CA PRO A 377 -9.61 -15.43 -24.74
C PRO A 377 -11.12 -15.43 -24.53
N GLU A 378 -11.87 -15.53 -25.63
CA GLU A 378 -13.31 -15.76 -25.56
C GLU A 378 -13.56 -17.04 -24.76
N LYS A 379 -14.53 -17.00 -23.83
CA LYS A 379 -14.92 -18.22 -23.15
C LYS A 379 -15.48 -19.14 -24.23
N PRO A 380 -15.08 -20.42 -24.30
CA PRO A 380 -15.82 -21.39 -25.10
C PRO A 380 -17.29 -21.25 -24.70
N SER A 381 -18.14 -20.91 -25.66
CA SER A 381 -19.58 -20.88 -25.43
C SER A 381 -19.96 -22.25 -24.91
N ASP A 382 -20.44 -22.33 -23.67
CA ASP A 382 -21.06 -23.54 -23.16
C ASP A 382 -22.28 -23.80 -24.07
N THR A 383 -22.11 -24.64 -25.09
CA THR A 383 -23.18 -25.12 -25.99
C THR A 383 -24.09 -26.13 -25.28
N ARG A 384 -24.43 -25.85 -24.02
CA ARG A 384 -25.57 -26.48 -23.34
C ARG A 384 -26.58 -25.39 -23.03
N GLY A 385 -27.61 -25.40 -23.87
CA GLY A 385 -28.66 -24.39 -23.91
C GLY A 385 -29.33 -24.19 -22.57
N THR A 386 -29.51 -22.92 -22.25
CA THR A 386 -30.76 -22.43 -21.68
C THR A 386 -30.96 -21.04 -22.27
N HIS A 387 -32.10 -20.85 -22.93
CA HIS A 387 -32.55 -19.57 -23.43
C HIS A 387 -32.67 -18.58 -22.26
N ASP A 388 -31.71 -17.66 -22.15
CA ASP A 388 -31.96 -16.39 -21.48
C ASP A 388 -31.94 -15.29 -22.54
N LYS A 389 -33.12 -14.68 -22.72
CA LYS A 389 -33.35 -13.56 -23.64
C LYS A 389 -32.40 -12.43 -23.31
N GLN A 390 -31.37 -12.28 -24.13
CA GLN A 390 -30.52 -11.11 -24.16
C GLN A 390 -31.27 -9.99 -24.88
N THR A 391 -31.97 -9.16 -24.12
CA THR A 391 -32.58 -7.93 -24.62
C THR A 391 -31.47 -6.99 -25.08
N THR A 392 -31.27 -6.93 -26.39
CA THR A 392 -30.55 -5.88 -27.08
C THR A 392 -31.30 -4.57 -26.90
N SER A 393 -30.85 -3.71 -25.98
CA SER A 393 -31.16 -2.29 -26.03
C SER A 393 -29.90 -1.51 -26.41
N SER A 394 -29.87 -1.12 -27.68
CA SER A 394 -29.09 0.00 -28.14
C SER A 394 -29.68 1.28 -27.52
N GLU A 395 -29.13 1.73 -26.40
CA GLU A 395 -29.36 3.09 -25.91
C GLU A 395 -28.03 3.81 -25.69
N SER A 396 -27.69 4.62 -26.70
CA SER A 396 -26.89 5.82 -26.55
C SER A 396 -27.59 6.77 -25.55
N ARG A 397 -27.31 6.60 -24.25
CA ARG A 397 -27.54 7.66 -23.27
C ARG A 397 -26.19 8.17 -22.77
N ALA A 398 -25.92 9.43 -23.09
CA ALA A 398 -24.85 10.21 -22.50
C ALA A 398 -25.05 10.29 -20.98
N CYS A 399 -24.48 9.33 -20.27
CA CYS A 399 -24.47 9.31 -18.82
C CYS A 399 -23.43 10.36 -18.36
N THR A 400 -23.90 11.42 -17.70
CA THR A 400 -23.03 12.42 -17.08
C THR A 400 -22.09 11.74 -16.08
N SER A 401 -20.86 11.52 -16.52
CA SER A 401 -19.84 10.75 -15.81
C SER A 401 -19.47 11.42 -14.49
N ARG A 402 -19.89 10.83 -13.37
CA ARG A 402 -19.27 11.09 -12.07
C ARG A 402 -17.86 10.48 -12.13
N THR A 403 -16.84 11.35 -12.20
CA THR A 403 -15.45 10.94 -12.36
C THR A 403 -14.94 10.15 -11.15
N LEU A 404 -14.59 8.89 -11.39
CA LEU A 404 -13.89 7.97 -10.49
C LEU A 404 -12.39 8.33 -10.36
N ASN A 405 -11.84 8.19 -9.15
CA ASN A 405 -10.40 8.24 -8.89
C ASN A 405 -9.80 6.81 -8.88
N LEU A 406 -9.40 6.33 -10.06
CA LEU A 406 -8.81 4.99 -10.23
C LEU A 406 -7.33 4.96 -9.81
N THR A 407 -7.08 4.61 -8.56
CA THR A 407 -5.80 4.83 -7.84
C THR A 407 -4.69 3.82 -8.20
N ILE A 408 -4.84 2.95 -9.21
CA ILE A 408 -4.11 1.67 -9.22
C ILE A 408 -2.79 1.65 -10.01
N LEU A 409 -2.56 2.61 -10.90
CA LEU A 409 -1.22 2.87 -11.47
C LEU A 409 -0.74 4.30 -11.24
N VAL A 410 -1.67 5.18 -10.85
CA VAL A 410 -1.46 6.63 -10.88
C VAL A 410 -1.16 7.19 -9.49
N SER A 411 -1.54 6.51 -8.41
CA SER A 411 -1.40 7.03 -7.04
C SER A 411 0.04 7.11 -6.54
N VAL A 412 0.86 6.14 -6.92
CA VAL A 412 2.28 6.12 -6.59
C VAL A 412 3.04 7.20 -7.38
N PHE A 413 2.64 7.46 -8.63
CA PHE A 413 3.25 8.50 -9.50
C PHE A 413 2.75 9.93 -9.22
N LEU A 414 1.45 10.13 -8.96
CA LEU A 414 0.86 11.46 -8.72
C LEU A 414 1.35 12.07 -7.41
N SER A 415 1.60 11.25 -6.40
CA SER A 415 2.05 11.71 -5.08
C SER A 415 3.41 12.40 -5.14
N THR A 416 4.28 12.02 -6.07
CA THR A 416 5.62 12.61 -6.23
C THR A 416 5.65 13.72 -7.28
N LEU A 417 4.91 13.58 -8.39
CA LEU A 417 4.86 14.59 -9.46
C LEU A 417 4.01 15.82 -9.11
N LEU A 418 2.87 15.69 -8.42
CA LEU A 418 1.99 16.85 -8.10
C LEU A 418 2.38 17.61 -6.82
N LEU A 419 3.38 17.14 -6.07
CA LEU A 419 3.84 17.76 -4.82
C LEU A 419 5.19 18.49 -4.95
N ARG A 420 5.67 18.71 -6.17
CA ARG A 420 6.78 19.60 -6.48
C ARG A 420 6.32 20.70 -7.43
#